data_AF-A0AAD6SL34-F1
#
_entry.id   AF-A0AAD6SL34-F1
#
_cell.length_a   1.000
_cell.length_b   1.000
_cell.length_c   1.000
_cell.angle_alpha   90.00
_cell.angle_beta   90.00
_cell.angle_gamma   90.00
#
_symmetry.space_group_name_H-M   'P 1'
#
loop_
_entity.id
_entity.type
_entity.pdbx_description
1 polymer ?
#
loop_
_entity_poly.entity_id
_entity_poly.type
_entity_poly.pdbx_seq_one_letter_code
_entity_poly.pdbx_strand_id
1 'polypeptide(L)'
;RNAGVESTLDHSSDRAVEGWKHRVESNTKTYNESPLAARLGKQFTCRNFLHILKGMNGDHASTEKGTARGVATWKHDDAIDELGENALGAMSVRDLVLYLQQWNNKKIADAGGMEAWEALSPQEQSERDKQLMSELVQALGQEAYNVLPSEDRRRLDLFIWAGCCMHKDQNSFKGGNTEMMGEWERLGVPGPVLLANKANSVALKRILEPGVKVPGALTELEQKAFEDSTRGGAKLVAIAGAILNNKDSKKGQGDKHQEFMTHRVGRKHLRFPDTNNTRFGSHGLAAAELIKFLEQYRELIDVIEYGKTHPGLTNIEKNLRDALEDVPTLTELCAMTLYQQAITHPYMRVVRGPGAEATNALDLGPLHVDVRKHIEEIIENPDVLVSADISHVTASLDGQEWEDPAAIDAVLRLMPTLPHLKEIVVAFFRGALATWICFSSEFAPGGLIDEASATERQLAWMPATNDANEGSLGQLRVVMLDHPTLTLHQFNAAAMYNQNDTQDFMDALFEWPDHLYIMRLARKEDASGIERKRKAELAEFRIRLAAMKKAKE
;
A
#
# COMPACT_ATOMS: atom_id res chain seq x y z
N ARG A 1 1.54 -7.96 17.66
CA ARG A 1 2.19 -9.28 17.47
C ARG A 1 2.45 -9.45 15.98
N ASN A 2 3.65 -9.89 15.59
CA ASN A 2 4.06 -10.14 14.21
C ASN A 2 3.79 -11.61 13.83
N ALA A 3 3.24 -11.85 12.64
CA ALA A 3 2.95 -13.18 12.10
C ALA A 3 3.96 -13.65 11.02
N GLY A 4 5.00 -12.87 10.74
CA GLY A 4 6.01 -13.13 9.72
C GLY A 4 5.62 -12.62 8.33
N VAL A 5 6.63 -12.40 7.50
CA VAL A 5 6.50 -11.97 6.11
C VAL A 5 6.40 -13.19 5.20
N GLU A 6 5.41 -13.21 4.30
CA GLU A 6 5.27 -14.27 3.30
C GLU A 6 5.18 -13.73 1.89
N SER A 7 5.60 -14.56 0.93
CA SER A 7 5.48 -14.29 -0.50
C SER A 7 4.31 -15.09 -1.05
N THR A 8 3.27 -14.40 -1.53
CA THR A 8 2.21 -15.01 -2.35
C THR A 8 2.77 -15.32 -3.75
N LEU A 9 2.42 -16.48 -4.33
CA LEU A 9 2.93 -16.91 -5.64
C LEU A 9 2.43 -16.03 -6.80
N ASP A 10 1.13 -15.72 -6.82
CA ASP A 10 0.46 -15.01 -7.93
C ASP A 10 -0.07 -13.62 -7.54
N HIS A 11 0.20 -13.17 -6.31
CA HIS A 11 -0.29 -11.91 -5.74
C HIS A 11 -1.82 -11.76 -5.76
N SER A 12 -2.57 -12.86 -5.86
CA SER A 12 -4.04 -12.84 -5.78
C SER A 12 -4.52 -12.74 -4.34
N SER A 13 -5.72 -12.16 -4.17
CA SER A 13 -6.39 -12.10 -2.87
C SER A 13 -6.65 -13.49 -2.29
N ASP A 14 -7.04 -14.44 -3.14
CA ASP A 14 -7.46 -15.77 -2.72
C ASP A 14 -6.29 -16.55 -2.13
N ARG A 15 -5.11 -16.47 -2.77
CA ARG A 15 -3.87 -17.06 -2.23
C ARG A 15 -3.44 -16.41 -0.92
N ALA A 16 -3.65 -15.11 -0.75
CA ALA A 16 -3.37 -14.45 0.51
C ALA A 16 -4.31 -14.92 1.63
N VAL A 17 -5.60 -15.12 1.34
CA VAL A 17 -6.58 -15.71 2.30
C VAL A 17 -6.19 -17.15 2.66
N GLU A 18 -5.84 -17.98 1.68
CA GLU A 18 -5.34 -19.34 1.92
C GLU A 18 -4.06 -19.33 2.79
N GLY A 19 -3.16 -18.37 2.55
CA GLY A 19 -1.96 -18.18 3.37
C GLY A 19 -2.31 -17.92 4.85
N TRP A 20 -3.29 -17.06 5.11
CA TRP A 20 -3.81 -16.83 6.47
C TRP A 20 -4.41 -18.09 7.09
N LYS A 21 -5.26 -18.82 6.36
CA LYS A 21 -5.87 -20.08 6.82
C LYS A 21 -4.81 -21.10 7.22
N HIS A 22 -3.88 -21.38 6.30
CA HIS A 22 -2.79 -22.34 6.53
C HIS A 22 -1.91 -21.94 7.73
N ARG A 23 -1.65 -20.65 7.91
CA ARG A 23 -0.86 -20.16 9.05
C ARG A 23 -1.56 -20.37 10.38
N VAL A 24 -2.85 -20.03 10.47
CA VAL A 24 -3.64 -20.22 11.69
C VAL A 24 -3.79 -21.72 12.01
N GLU A 25 -3.99 -22.56 10.99
CA GLU A 25 -4.04 -24.02 11.13
C GLU A 25 -2.70 -24.59 11.63
N SER A 26 -1.59 -24.14 11.06
CA SER A 26 -0.25 -24.55 11.47
C SER A 26 0.03 -24.17 12.94
N ASN A 27 -0.28 -22.93 13.32
CA ASN A 27 -0.15 -22.48 14.71
C ASN A 27 -1.03 -23.29 15.67
N THR A 28 -2.27 -23.56 15.25
CA THR A 28 -3.23 -24.38 16.00
C THR A 28 -2.71 -25.78 16.26
N LYS A 29 -2.21 -26.44 15.21
CA LYS A 29 -1.64 -27.78 15.30
C LYS A 29 -0.44 -27.81 16.25
N THR A 30 0.51 -26.90 16.05
CA THR A 30 1.74 -26.80 16.86
C THR A 30 1.42 -26.57 18.33
N TYR A 31 0.46 -25.70 18.64
CA TYR A 31 0.07 -25.46 20.03
C TYR A 31 -0.63 -26.69 20.64
N ASN A 32 -1.64 -27.25 19.98
CA ASN A 32 -2.45 -28.34 20.54
C ASN A 32 -1.68 -29.65 20.71
N GLU A 33 -0.65 -29.90 19.89
CA GLU A 33 0.25 -31.06 20.03
C GLU A 33 1.34 -30.86 21.10
N SER A 34 1.42 -29.67 21.71
CA SER A 34 2.47 -29.34 22.68
C SER A 34 2.18 -29.88 24.09
N PRO A 35 3.23 -30.22 24.88
CA PRO A 35 3.07 -30.54 26.30
C PRO A 35 2.47 -29.37 27.10
N LEU A 36 2.70 -28.12 26.67
CA LEU A 36 2.15 -26.91 27.27
C LEU A 36 0.62 -26.91 27.20
N ALA A 37 0.05 -27.15 26.02
CA ALA A 37 -1.40 -27.21 25.86
C ALA A 37 -2.02 -28.33 26.71
N ALA A 38 -1.38 -29.50 26.74
CA ALA A 38 -1.80 -30.62 27.57
C ALA A 38 -1.75 -30.28 29.08
N ARG A 39 -0.66 -29.64 29.53
CA ARG A 39 -0.47 -29.24 30.94
C ARG A 39 -1.43 -28.13 31.37
N LEU A 40 -1.70 -27.17 30.49
CA LEU A 40 -2.66 -26.09 30.75
C LEU A 40 -4.12 -26.55 30.60
N GLY A 41 -4.37 -27.74 30.05
CA GLY A 41 -5.72 -28.21 29.72
C GLY A 41 -6.44 -27.29 28.74
N LYS A 42 -5.70 -26.62 27.84
CA LYS A 42 -6.22 -25.64 26.89
C LYS A 42 -6.07 -26.14 25.47
N GLN A 43 -7.07 -25.83 24.65
CA GLN A 43 -7.00 -25.98 23.19
C GLN A 43 -7.14 -24.63 22.54
N PHE A 44 -6.50 -24.48 21.39
CA PHE A 44 -6.67 -23.35 20.49
C PHE A 44 -7.25 -23.87 19.18
N THR A 45 -8.16 -23.13 18.56
CA THR A 45 -8.74 -23.47 17.26
C THR A 45 -8.75 -22.24 16.35
N CYS A 46 -8.91 -22.46 15.04
CA CYS A 46 -9.13 -21.37 14.09
C CYS A 46 -10.30 -20.47 14.50
N ARG A 47 -11.36 -21.05 15.08
CA ARG A 47 -12.52 -20.31 15.60
C ARG A 47 -12.14 -19.30 16.69
N ASN A 48 -11.22 -19.66 17.60
CA ASN A 48 -10.74 -18.72 18.61
C ASN A 48 -10.05 -17.49 17.99
N PHE A 49 -9.29 -17.70 16.91
CA PHE A 49 -8.69 -16.61 16.14
C PHE A 49 -9.75 -15.74 15.45
N LEU A 50 -10.73 -16.35 14.79
CA LEU A 50 -11.78 -15.62 14.06
C LEU A 50 -12.69 -14.83 15.00
N HIS A 51 -12.96 -15.32 16.20
CA HIS A 51 -13.74 -14.60 17.23
C HIS A 51 -13.10 -13.26 17.62
N ILE A 52 -11.78 -13.26 17.81
CA ILE A 52 -11.01 -12.06 18.21
C ILE A 52 -10.67 -11.16 17.03
N LEU A 53 -10.73 -11.65 15.80
CA LEU A 53 -10.43 -10.88 14.60
C LEU A 53 -11.56 -9.89 14.31
N LYS A 54 -11.26 -8.59 14.42
CA LYS A 54 -12.22 -7.49 14.25
C LYS A 54 -11.89 -6.52 13.12
N GLY A 55 -10.76 -6.69 12.45
CA GLY A 55 -10.42 -5.85 11.32
C GLY A 55 -9.07 -6.15 10.70
N MET A 56 -8.79 -5.43 9.61
CA MET A 56 -7.55 -5.54 8.84
C MET A 56 -7.15 -4.17 8.27
N ASN A 57 -5.86 -3.86 8.33
CA ASN A 57 -5.28 -2.66 7.73
C ASN A 57 -4.27 -3.06 6.66
N GLY A 58 -4.16 -2.27 5.59
CA GLY A 58 -3.24 -2.51 4.49
C GLY A 58 -3.11 -1.30 3.57
N ASP A 59 -2.40 -1.47 2.45
CA ASP A 59 -2.40 -0.46 1.39
C ASP A 59 -3.75 -0.41 0.65
N HIS A 60 -3.87 0.45 -0.37
CA HIS A 60 -5.11 0.61 -1.13
C HIS A 60 -5.20 -0.28 -2.38
N ALA A 61 -4.32 -1.27 -2.53
CA ALA A 61 -4.37 -2.18 -3.66
C ALA A 61 -5.68 -2.99 -3.67
N SER A 62 -6.18 -3.28 -4.86
CA SER A 62 -7.40 -4.07 -5.04
C SER A 62 -7.27 -5.47 -4.45
N THR A 63 -6.05 -6.04 -4.47
CA THR A 63 -5.70 -7.32 -3.88
C THR A 63 -5.83 -7.31 -2.37
N GLU A 64 -5.29 -6.29 -1.68
CA GLU A 64 -5.39 -6.16 -0.22
C GLU A 64 -6.86 -5.99 0.23
N LYS A 65 -7.64 -5.17 -0.49
CA LYS A 65 -9.09 -5.06 -0.27
C LYS A 65 -9.80 -6.40 -0.51
N GLY A 66 -9.36 -7.16 -1.49
CA GLY A 66 -9.86 -8.52 -1.78
C GLY A 66 -9.56 -9.49 -0.65
N THR A 67 -8.34 -9.48 -0.13
CA THR A 67 -7.94 -10.32 1.01
C THR A 67 -8.74 -9.99 2.25
N ALA A 68 -8.92 -8.71 2.58
CA ALA A 68 -9.74 -8.29 3.70
C ALA A 68 -11.18 -8.80 3.59
N ARG A 69 -11.80 -8.71 2.40
CA ARG A 69 -13.13 -9.29 2.15
C ARG A 69 -13.14 -10.81 2.34
N GLY A 70 -12.17 -11.52 1.77
CA GLY A 70 -12.11 -12.98 1.90
C GLY A 70 -11.90 -13.46 3.33
N VAL A 71 -11.14 -12.72 4.14
CA VAL A 71 -10.98 -12.98 5.58
C VAL A 71 -12.27 -12.66 6.35
N ALA A 72 -12.99 -11.59 5.99
CA ALA A 72 -14.30 -11.29 6.58
C ALA A 72 -15.33 -12.39 6.28
N THR A 73 -15.37 -12.89 5.04
CA THR A 73 -16.21 -14.03 4.65
C THR A 73 -15.83 -15.27 5.45
N TRP A 74 -14.54 -15.60 5.54
CA TRP A 74 -14.09 -16.75 6.33
C TRP A 74 -14.53 -16.66 7.80
N LYS A 75 -14.44 -15.47 8.40
CA LYS A 75 -14.93 -15.21 9.76
C LYS A 75 -16.44 -15.41 9.87
N HIS A 76 -17.22 -14.89 8.92
CA HIS A 76 -18.67 -15.03 8.91
C HIS A 76 -19.08 -16.50 8.78
N ASP A 77 -18.51 -17.21 7.82
CA ASP A 77 -18.84 -18.62 7.55
C ASP A 77 -18.59 -19.50 8.77
N ASP A 78 -17.47 -19.30 9.50
CA ASP A 78 -17.18 -20.03 10.75
C ASP A 78 -18.15 -19.67 11.89
N ALA A 79 -18.63 -18.43 11.95
CA ALA A 79 -19.65 -18.03 12.92
C ALA A 79 -21.00 -18.68 12.61
N ILE A 80 -21.35 -18.82 11.33
CA ILE A 80 -22.53 -19.57 10.88
C ILE A 80 -22.37 -21.06 11.25
N ASP A 81 -21.22 -21.67 10.98
CA ASP A 81 -20.95 -23.06 11.36
C ASP A 81 -21.12 -23.28 12.87
N GLU A 82 -20.58 -22.38 13.70
CA GLU A 82 -20.73 -22.46 15.15
C GLU A 82 -22.19 -22.38 15.61
N LEU A 83 -22.97 -21.46 15.04
CA LEU A 83 -24.41 -21.37 15.34
C LEU A 83 -25.14 -22.65 14.93
N GLY A 84 -24.75 -23.26 13.80
CA GLY A 84 -25.32 -24.50 13.31
C GLY A 84 -24.99 -25.70 14.18
N GLU A 85 -23.73 -25.83 14.61
CA GLU A 85 -23.28 -26.86 15.55
C GLU A 85 -24.03 -26.75 16.90
N ASN A 86 -24.19 -25.52 17.40
CA ASN A 86 -24.93 -25.26 18.64
C ASN A 86 -26.42 -25.59 18.50
N ALA A 87 -27.04 -25.21 17.38
CA ALA A 87 -28.44 -25.53 17.09
C ALA A 87 -28.64 -27.05 16.99
N LEU A 88 -27.75 -27.74 16.27
CA LEU A 88 -27.77 -29.20 16.12
C LEU A 88 -27.61 -29.91 17.47
N GLY A 89 -26.69 -29.44 18.31
CA GLY A 89 -26.45 -29.97 19.66
C GLY A 89 -27.60 -29.73 20.63
N ALA A 90 -28.42 -28.69 20.39
CA ALA A 90 -29.59 -28.38 21.20
C ALA A 90 -30.86 -29.13 20.77
N MET A 91 -30.86 -29.81 19.62
CA MET A 91 -32.02 -30.55 19.13
C MET A 91 -32.36 -31.75 20.03
N SER A 92 -33.66 -32.03 20.15
CA SER A 92 -34.09 -33.30 20.74
C SER A 92 -33.69 -34.46 19.82
N VAL A 93 -33.45 -35.65 20.39
CA VAL A 93 -33.13 -36.86 19.60
C VAL A 93 -34.18 -37.12 18.53
N ARG A 94 -35.46 -36.87 18.82
CA ARG A 94 -36.56 -37.05 17.87
C ARG A 94 -36.44 -36.09 16.69
N ASP A 95 -36.23 -34.81 16.96
CA ASP A 95 -36.15 -33.78 15.92
C ASP A 95 -34.89 -33.96 15.08
N LEU A 96 -33.77 -34.32 15.71
CA LEU A 96 -32.54 -34.66 15.03
C LEU A 96 -32.72 -35.81 14.03
N VAL A 97 -33.40 -36.90 14.44
CA VAL A 97 -33.67 -38.04 13.54
C VAL A 97 -34.53 -37.61 12.35
N LEU A 98 -35.59 -36.83 12.59
CA LEU A 98 -36.46 -36.35 11.51
C LEU A 98 -35.70 -35.41 10.56
N TYR A 99 -34.87 -34.51 11.11
CA TYR A 99 -34.09 -33.56 10.34
C TYR A 99 -33.04 -34.27 9.47
N LEU A 100 -32.26 -35.19 10.06
CA LEU A 100 -31.30 -36.01 9.32
C LEU A 100 -31.98 -36.86 8.24
N GLN A 101 -33.18 -37.38 8.51
CA GLN A 101 -33.93 -38.16 7.52
C GLN A 101 -34.35 -37.30 6.32
N GLN A 102 -34.79 -36.07 6.53
CA GLN A 102 -35.15 -35.15 5.43
C GLN A 102 -33.95 -34.86 4.53
N TRP A 103 -32.80 -34.53 5.13
CA TRP A 103 -31.56 -34.25 4.41
C TRP A 103 -30.99 -35.48 3.71
N ASN A 104 -31.05 -36.66 4.34
CA ASN A 104 -30.66 -37.92 3.69
C ASN A 104 -31.55 -38.26 2.49
N ASN A 105 -32.86 -38.07 2.60
CA ASN A 105 -33.78 -38.29 1.48
C ASN A 105 -33.45 -37.34 0.31
N LYS A 106 -33.14 -36.07 0.60
CA LYS A 106 -32.69 -35.10 -0.41
C LYS A 106 -31.40 -35.56 -1.09
N LYS A 107 -30.37 -35.93 -0.31
CA LYS A 107 -29.09 -36.44 -0.85
C LYS A 107 -29.27 -37.66 -1.75
N ILE A 108 -30.13 -38.61 -1.36
CA ILE A 108 -30.44 -39.80 -2.17
C ILE A 108 -31.17 -39.41 -3.45
N ALA A 109 -32.13 -38.48 -3.38
CA ALA A 109 -32.82 -37.97 -4.56
C ALA A 109 -31.86 -37.26 -5.52
N ASP A 110 -30.96 -36.41 -5.01
CA ASP A 110 -29.94 -35.70 -5.78
C ASP A 110 -28.92 -36.67 -6.42
N ALA A 111 -28.76 -37.88 -5.87
CA ALA A 111 -27.98 -38.96 -6.46
C ALA A 111 -28.69 -39.70 -7.60
N GLY A 112 -29.98 -39.41 -7.87
CA GLY A 112 -30.79 -40.10 -8.87
C GLY A 112 -31.66 -41.22 -8.29
N GLY A 113 -31.83 -41.27 -6.96
CA GLY A 113 -32.61 -42.30 -6.25
C GLY A 113 -31.74 -43.35 -5.57
N MET A 114 -32.39 -44.28 -4.85
CA MET A 114 -31.71 -45.25 -3.99
C MET A 114 -30.77 -46.18 -4.77
N GLU A 115 -31.20 -46.68 -5.93
CA GLU A 115 -30.37 -47.57 -6.76
C GLU A 115 -29.10 -46.87 -7.26
N ALA A 116 -29.20 -45.61 -7.65
CA ALA A 116 -28.06 -44.82 -8.09
C ALA A 116 -27.12 -44.48 -6.93
N TRP A 117 -27.66 -44.23 -5.73
CA TRP A 117 -26.87 -44.04 -4.51
C TRP A 117 -26.10 -45.31 -4.12
N GLU A 118 -26.77 -46.47 -4.10
CA GLU A 118 -26.17 -47.76 -3.77
C GLU A 118 -25.10 -48.20 -4.79
N ALA A 119 -25.21 -47.73 -6.04
CA ALA A 119 -24.22 -47.97 -7.08
C ALA A 119 -22.95 -47.12 -6.95
N LEU A 120 -22.95 -46.05 -6.13
CA LEU A 120 -21.75 -45.25 -5.85
C LEU A 120 -20.71 -46.06 -5.06
N SER A 121 -19.45 -45.72 -5.24
CA SER A 121 -18.38 -46.30 -4.41
C SER A 121 -18.53 -45.88 -2.94
N PRO A 122 -18.02 -46.69 -1.98
CA PRO A 122 -18.01 -46.30 -0.57
C PRO A 122 -17.31 -44.95 -0.30
N GLN A 123 -16.29 -44.62 -1.08
CA GLN A 123 -15.60 -43.33 -0.99
C GLN A 123 -16.50 -42.17 -1.41
N GLU A 124 -17.23 -42.31 -2.52
CA GLU A 124 -18.18 -41.27 -2.99
C GLU A 124 -19.36 -41.10 -2.04
N GLN A 125 -19.89 -42.19 -1.50
CA GLN A 125 -20.93 -42.14 -0.46
C GLN A 125 -20.43 -41.40 0.77
N SER A 126 -19.22 -41.73 1.27
CA SER A 126 -18.62 -41.07 2.42
C SER A 126 -18.36 -39.59 2.18
N GLU A 127 -17.91 -39.19 0.99
CA GLU A 127 -17.67 -37.78 0.67
C GLU A 127 -18.98 -36.99 0.62
N ARG A 128 -20.03 -37.56 0.01
CA ARG A 128 -21.37 -36.96 -0.01
C ARG A 128 -21.99 -36.90 1.39
N ASP A 129 -21.73 -37.87 2.26
CA ASP A 129 -22.18 -37.83 3.65
C ASP A 129 -21.51 -36.71 4.44
N LYS A 130 -20.20 -36.50 4.26
CA LYS A 130 -19.49 -35.37 4.89
C LYS A 130 -20.01 -34.04 4.38
N GLN A 131 -20.18 -33.92 3.05
CA GLN A 131 -20.74 -32.72 2.44
C GLN A 131 -22.15 -32.44 3.00
N LEU A 132 -23.00 -33.46 3.11
CA LEU A 132 -24.33 -33.32 3.68
C LEU A 132 -24.28 -32.75 5.10
N MET A 133 -23.39 -33.27 5.95
CA MET A 133 -23.26 -32.77 7.32
C MET A 133 -22.82 -31.30 7.36
N SER A 134 -21.91 -30.89 6.47
CA SER A 134 -21.48 -29.49 6.36
C SER A 134 -22.63 -28.59 5.89
N GLU A 135 -23.38 -29.00 4.87
CA GLU A 135 -24.52 -28.24 4.34
C GLU A 135 -25.65 -28.11 5.37
N LEU A 136 -25.89 -29.18 6.14
CA LEU A 136 -26.88 -29.22 7.21
C LEU A 136 -26.51 -28.25 8.34
N VAL A 137 -25.26 -28.29 8.80
CA VAL A 137 -24.76 -27.36 9.83
C VAL A 137 -24.88 -25.92 9.35
N GLN A 138 -24.43 -25.62 8.13
CA GLN A 138 -24.56 -24.28 7.53
C GLN A 138 -26.01 -23.81 7.46
N ALA A 139 -26.94 -24.67 7.04
CA ALA A 139 -28.36 -24.33 6.95
C ALA A 139 -28.96 -23.99 8.34
N LEU A 140 -28.68 -24.83 9.35
CA LEU A 140 -29.11 -24.54 10.73
C LEU A 140 -28.47 -23.27 11.28
N GLY A 141 -27.19 -23.07 10.99
CA GLY A 141 -26.45 -21.87 11.38
C GLY A 141 -27.07 -20.61 10.80
N GLN A 142 -27.44 -20.65 9.52
CA GLN A 142 -28.09 -19.54 8.84
C GLN A 142 -29.48 -19.27 9.41
N GLU A 143 -30.26 -20.31 9.72
CA GLU A 143 -31.56 -20.17 10.40
C GLU A 143 -31.39 -19.51 11.78
N ALA A 144 -30.44 -20.00 12.57
CA ALA A 144 -30.11 -19.44 13.89
C ALA A 144 -29.64 -17.99 13.78
N TYR A 145 -28.77 -17.67 12.83
CA TYR A 145 -28.29 -16.32 12.57
C TYR A 145 -29.43 -15.38 12.17
N ASN A 146 -30.36 -15.82 11.32
CA ASN A 146 -31.45 -14.98 10.82
C ASN A 146 -32.43 -14.53 11.92
N VAL A 147 -32.56 -15.31 13.00
CA VAL A 147 -33.41 -14.95 14.15
C VAL A 147 -32.67 -14.16 15.23
N LEU A 148 -31.35 -13.98 15.11
CA LEU A 148 -30.59 -13.17 16.07
C LEU A 148 -31.02 -11.69 16.03
N PRO A 149 -31.04 -11.02 17.19
CA PRO A 149 -31.13 -9.57 17.27
C PRO A 149 -30.07 -8.89 16.39
N SER A 150 -30.40 -7.69 15.88
CA SER A 150 -29.48 -6.92 15.04
C SER A 150 -28.12 -6.63 15.70
N GLU A 151 -28.10 -6.40 17.02
CA GLU A 151 -26.89 -6.16 17.80
C GLU A 151 -25.97 -7.40 17.85
N ASP A 152 -26.56 -8.59 18.03
CA ASP A 152 -25.80 -9.84 18.08
C ASP A 152 -25.18 -10.19 16.72
N ARG A 153 -25.96 -10.01 15.64
CA ARG A 153 -25.43 -10.17 14.27
C ARG A 153 -24.27 -9.21 14.01
N ARG A 154 -24.43 -7.93 14.38
CA ARG A 154 -23.40 -6.92 14.24
C ARG A 154 -22.13 -7.28 15.01
N ARG A 155 -22.24 -7.83 16.22
CA ARG A 155 -21.09 -8.27 17.02
C ARG A 155 -20.37 -9.47 16.40
N LEU A 156 -21.11 -10.42 15.84
CA LEU A 156 -20.56 -11.60 15.15
C LEU A 156 -19.78 -11.17 13.90
N ASP A 157 -20.40 -10.31 13.09
CA ASP A 157 -19.88 -9.90 11.78
C ASP A 157 -18.87 -8.75 11.84
N LEU A 158 -18.66 -8.14 13.02
CA LEU A 158 -17.76 -7.01 13.17
C LEU A 158 -16.37 -7.33 12.60
N PHE A 159 -16.11 -6.77 11.43
CA PHE A 159 -14.84 -6.83 10.72
C PHE A 159 -14.69 -5.55 9.90
N ILE A 160 -13.78 -4.67 10.32
CA ILE A 160 -13.57 -3.37 9.69
C ILE A 160 -12.26 -3.38 8.92
N TRP A 161 -12.28 -2.88 7.68
CA TRP A 161 -11.06 -2.60 6.92
C TRP A 161 -10.81 -1.10 6.85
N ALA A 162 -9.55 -0.69 7.02
CA ALA A 162 -9.13 0.69 6.72
C ALA A 162 -7.82 0.68 5.93
N GLY A 163 -7.73 1.55 4.93
CA GLY A 163 -6.51 1.69 4.13
C GLY A 163 -5.50 2.66 4.75
N CYS A 164 -4.22 2.43 4.49
CA CYS A 164 -3.11 3.26 4.95
C CYS A 164 -3.32 4.76 4.64
N CYS A 165 -3.21 5.61 5.66
CA CYS A 165 -3.42 7.05 5.53
C CYS A 165 -2.39 7.72 4.59
N MET A 166 -1.13 7.29 4.59
CA MET A 166 -0.11 7.88 3.71
C MET A 166 -0.31 7.54 2.24
N HIS A 167 -0.84 6.36 1.95
CA HIS A 167 -1.22 6.01 0.59
C HIS A 167 -2.40 6.86 0.10
N LYS A 168 -3.27 7.35 0.98
CA LYS A 168 -4.32 8.31 0.60
C LYS A 168 -3.69 9.61 0.10
N ASP A 169 -2.83 10.22 0.90
CA ASP A 169 -2.11 11.45 0.52
C ASP A 169 -1.25 11.26 -0.74
N GLN A 170 -0.46 10.18 -0.81
CA GLN A 170 0.39 9.91 -1.98
C GLN A 170 -0.42 9.72 -3.26
N ASN A 171 -1.55 8.99 -3.21
CA ASN A 171 -2.41 8.84 -4.37
C ASN A 171 -3.09 10.16 -4.71
N SER A 172 -3.50 10.97 -3.74
CA SER A 172 -4.06 12.30 -3.97
C SER A 172 -3.06 13.27 -4.60
N PHE A 173 -1.80 13.24 -4.17
CA PHE A 173 -0.71 13.98 -4.82
C PHE A 173 -0.55 13.55 -6.28
N LYS A 174 -0.61 12.25 -6.56
CA LYS A 174 -0.56 11.72 -7.93
C LYS A 174 -1.79 12.15 -8.77
N GLY A 175 -2.97 12.16 -8.17
CA GLY A 175 -4.20 12.65 -8.77
C GLY A 175 -4.10 14.13 -9.14
N GLY A 176 -3.58 14.96 -8.22
CA GLY A 176 -3.31 16.37 -8.47
C GLY A 176 -2.30 16.59 -9.59
N ASN A 177 -1.20 15.82 -9.60
CA ASN A 177 -0.24 15.88 -10.70
C ASN A 177 -0.87 15.52 -12.06
N THR A 178 -1.73 14.50 -12.09
CA THR A 178 -2.41 14.07 -13.33
C THR A 178 -3.32 15.17 -13.88
N GLU A 179 -4.12 15.79 -13.02
CA GLU A 179 -5.04 16.87 -13.41
C GLU A 179 -4.27 18.13 -13.84
N MET A 180 -3.22 18.51 -13.10
CA MET A 180 -2.33 19.61 -13.45
C MET A 180 -1.69 19.43 -14.83
N MET A 181 -1.18 18.24 -15.14
CA MET A 181 -0.58 17.96 -16.45
C MET A 181 -1.59 18.14 -17.60
N GLY A 182 -2.86 17.79 -17.36
CA GLY A 182 -3.93 17.97 -18.34
C GLY A 182 -4.39 19.43 -18.48
N GLU A 183 -4.17 20.27 -17.48
CA GLU A 183 -4.66 21.65 -17.47
C GLU A 183 -3.99 22.53 -18.53
N TRP A 184 -2.71 22.29 -18.83
CA TRP A 184 -1.99 23.04 -19.86
C TRP A 184 -2.70 22.98 -21.23
N GLU A 185 -3.24 21.81 -21.60
CA GLU A 185 -4.02 21.64 -22.82
C GLU A 185 -5.34 22.40 -22.76
N ARG A 186 -6.03 22.39 -21.60
CA ARG A 186 -7.30 23.11 -21.39
C ARG A 186 -7.14 24.63 -21.45
N LEU A 187 -6.01 25.13 -20.97
CA LEU A 187 -5.63 26.55 -21.07
C LEU A 187 -5.25 26.94 -22.51
N GLY A 188 -4.97 25.98 -23.38
CA GLY A 188 -4.57 26.23 -24.76
C GLY A 188 -3.18 26.88 -24.88
N VAL A 189 -2.31 26.69 -23.87
CA VAL A 189 -0.96 27.25 -23.82
C VAL A 189 0.10 26.14 -23.86
N PRO A 190 1.34 26.42 -24.30
CA PRO A 190 2.41 25.43 -24.26
C PRO A 190 2.68 24.96 -22.82
N GLY A 191 2.51 23.66 -22.59
CA GLY A 191 2.88 23.02 -21.32
C GLY A 191 4.38 22.70 -21.23
N PRO A 192 4.78 21.95 -20.19
CA PRO A 192 6.16 21.60 -19.92
C PRO A 192 6.93 20.96 -21.09
N VAL A 193 8.23 21.22 -21.11
CA VAL A 193 9.16 20.62 -22.07
C VAL A 193 9.16 19.08 -21.95
N LEU A 194 9.24 18.40 -23.10
CA LEU A 194 9.25 16.94 -23.14
C LEU A 194 10.60 16.38 -22.68
N LEU A 195 10.59 15.52 -21.67
CA LEU A 195 11.80 14.94 -21.06
C LEU A 195 12.01 13.50 -21.57
N ALA A 196 12.23 13.38 -22.88
CA ALA A 196 12.38 12.10 -23.58
C ALA A 196 13.63 11.34 -23.12
N ASN A 197 13.54 10.02 -23.00
CA ASN A 197 14.71 9.17 -22.76
C ASN A 197 15.66 9.18 -23.98
N LYS A 198 16.87 8.64 -23.84
CA LYS A 198 17.89 8.66 -24.91
C LYS A 198 17.42 8.04 -26.24
N ALA A 199 16.61 6.98 -26.20
CA ALA A 199 16.13 6.34 -27.42
C ALA A 199 15.04 7.20 -28.09
N ASN A 200 14.10 7.70 -27.29
CA ASN A 200 13.01 8.53 -27.78
C ASN A 200 13.50 9.90 -28.26
N SER A 201 14.52 10.49 -27.62
CA SER A 201 15.08 11.78 -28.04
C SER A 201 15.75 11.71 -29.42
N VAL A 202 16.34 10.56 -29.77
CA VAL A 202 16.86 10.31 -31.13
C VAL A 202 15.72 10.24 -32.14
N ALA A 203 14.64 9.51 -31.82
CA ALA A 203 13.47 9.42 -32.69
C ALA A 203 12.77 10.78 -32.86
N LEU A 204 12.71 11.58 -31.79
CA LEU A 204 12.01 12.87 -31.75
C LEU A 204 12.89 14.06 -32.14
N LYS A 205 14.10 13.85 -32.66
CA LYS A 205 15.09 14.91 -32.86
C LYS A 205 14.53 16.11 -33.64
N ARG A 206 13.79 15.89 -34.72
CA ARG A 206 13.19 16.97 -35.54
C ARG A 206 12.03 17.71 -34.87
N ILE A 207 11.46 17.15 -33.80
CA ILE A 207 10.32 17.70 -33.05
C ILE A 207 10.82 18.50 -31.84
N LEU A 208 11.92 18.05 -31.23
CA LEU A 208 12.53 18.67 -30.06
C LEU A 208 13.50 19.82 -30.43
N GLU A 209 13.84 19.99 -31.71
CA GLU A 209 14.70 21.08 -32.16
C GLU A 209 13.95 22.44 -32.15
N PRO A 210 14.41 23.44 -31.38
CA PRO A 210 13.75 24.74 -31.30
C PRO A 210 13.67 25.42 -32.66
N GLY A 211 12.48 25.94 -33.00
CA GLY A 211 12.27 26.74 -34.22
C GLY A 211 12.08 25.94 -35.53
N VAL A 212 12.09 24.61 -35.49
CA VAL A 212 11.82 23.76 -36.65
C VAL A 212 10.31 23.54 -36.79
N LYS A 213 9.68 24.08 -37.85
CA LYS A 213 8.33 23.66 -38.24
C LYS A 213 8.41 22.24 -38.77
N VAL A 214 7.87 21.28 -38.02
CA VAL A 214 7.77 19.87 -38.46
C VAL A 214 6.87 19.82 -39.71
N PRO A 215 7.38 19.50 -40.91
CA PRO A 215 6.54 19.38 -42.10
C PRO A 215 5.86 18.00 -42.08
N GLY A 216 4.52 17.99 -42.19
CA GLY A 216 3.72 16.77 -42.30
C GLY A 216 3.36 16.11 -40.96
N ALA A 217 2.63 15.00 -41.03
CA ALA A 217 2.23 14.21 -39.87
C ALA A 217 3.44 13.49 -39.23
N LEU A 218 3.32 13.17 -37.94
CA LEU A 218 4.29 12.32 -37.24
C LEU A 218 4.30 10.92 -37.85
N THR A 219 5.48 10.30 -37.95
CA THR A 219 5.57 8.87 -38.25
C THR A 219 5.07 8.05 -37.06
N GLU A 220 4.67 6.80 -37.27
CA GLU A 220 4.23 5.90 -36.18
C GLU A 220 5.30 5.78 -35.07
N LEU A 221 6.58 5.72 -35.45
CA LEU A 221 7.69 5.65 -34.51
C LEU A 221 7.81 6.91 -33.65
N GLU A 222 7.64 8.09 -34.25
CA GLU A 222 7.70 9.36 -33.54
C GLU A 222 6.48 9.58 -32.67
N GLN A 223 5.29 9.21 -33.15
CA GLN A 223 4.07 9.25 -32.37
C GLN A 223 4.22 8.37 -31.13
N LYS A 224 4.66 7.12 -31.30
CA LYS A 224 4.94 6.22 -30.18
C LYS A 224 6.00 6.77 -29.23
N ALA A 225 7.12 7.29 -29.75
CA ALA A 225 8.18 7.87 -28.92
C ALA A 225 7.71 9.11 -28.14
N PHE A 226 6.78 9.88 -28.70
CA PHE A 226 6.15 11.02 -28.05
C PHE A 226 5.21 10.57 -26.93
N GLU A 227 4.34 9.60 -27.21
CA GLU A 227 3.42 8.99 -26.24
C GLU A 227 4.15 8.28 -25.08
N ASP A 228 5.29 7.63 -25.37
CA ASP A 228 6.14 6.96 -24.38
C ASP A 228 7.00 7.94 -23.56
N SER A 229 7.03 9.23 -23.93
CA SER A 229 7.81 10.26 -23.24
C SER A 229 6.95 11.07 -22.27
N THR A 230 7.55 11.49 -21.17
CA THR A 230 6.87 12.23 -20.09
C THR A 230 7.50 13.61 -19.90
N ARG A 231 6.82 14.50 -19.17
CA ARG A 231 7.18 15.92 -19.00
C ARG A 231 6.79 16.41 -17.61
N GLY A 232 7.15 17.65 -17.27
CA GLY A 232 6.65 18.34 -16.10
C GLY A 232 7.42 18.08 -14.79
N GLY A 233 6.93 18.67 -13.72
CA GLY A 233 7.57 18.73 -12.40
C GLY A 233 7.81 17.36 -11.79
N ALA A 234 6.82 16.46 -11.82
CA ALA A 234 6.97 15.09 -11.32
C ALA A 234 8.06 14.31 -12.08
N LYS A 235 8.16 14.49 -13.40
CA LYS A 235 9.20 13.84 -14.20
C LYS A 235 10.58 14.44 -13.91
N LEU A 236 10.66 15.76 -13.76
CA LEU A 236 11.86 16.47 -13.38
C LEU A 236 12.41 15.96 -12.03
N VAL A 237 11.60 15.94 -10.97
CA VAL A 237 12.08 15.48 -9.64
C VAL A 237 12.51 14.01 -9.62
N ALA A 238 11.91 13.16 -10.46
CA ALA A 238 12.34 11.79 -10.64
C ALA A 238 13.71 11.71 -11.34
N ILE A 239 13.92 12.50 -12.39
CA ILE A 239 15.23 12.63 -13.07
C ILE A 239 16.29 13.18 -12.11
N ALA A 240 15.94 14.23 -11.36
CA ALA A 240 16.81 14.86 -10.37
C ALA A 240 17.24 13.84 -9.31
N GLY A 241 16.31 13.06 -8.75
CA GLY A 241 16.67 12.01 -7.79
C GLY A 241 17.55 10.92 -8.40
N ALA A 242 17.28 10.49 -9.65
CA ALA A 242 18.11 9.51 -10.36
C ALA A 242 19.55 9.96 -10.61
N ILE A 243 19.79 11.27 -10.74
CA ILE A 243 21.12 11.85 -10.89
C ILE A 243 21.73 12.17 -9.51
N LEU A 244 21.04 12.96 -8.69
CA LEU A 244 21.56 13.65 -7.52
C LEU A 244 21.50 12.81 -6.24
N ASN A 245 20.70 11.75 -6.20
CA ASN A 245 20.64 10.81 -5.07
C ASN A 245 21.02 9.38 -5.50
N ASN A 246 21.96 9.28 -6.44
CA ASN A 246 22.47 7.99 -6.91
C ASN A 246 23.76 7.62 -6.18
N LYS A 247 23.82 6.41 -5.62
CA LYS A 247 25.03 5.88 -4.97
C LYS A 247 26.08 5.39 -5.98
N ASP A 248 25.68 5.08 -7.21
CA ASP A 248 26.59 4.63 -8.26
C ASP A 248 27.14 5.86 -9.00
N SER A 249 28.39 6.21 -8.71
CA SER A 249 29.09 7.36 -9.31
C SER A 249 29.32 7.22 -10.83
N LYS A 250 29.09 6.03 -11.40
CA LYS A 250 29.08 5.84 -12.86
C LYS A 250 27.73 6.19 -13.49
N LYS A 251 26.65 6.18 -12.71
CA LYS A 251 25.27 6.39 -13.18
C LYS A 251 24.68 7.72 -12.76
N GLY A 252 25.16 8.32 -11.67
CA GLY A 252 24.72 9.63 -11.21
C GLY A 252 25.84 10.44 -10.56
N GLN A 253 25.46 11.59 -10.01
CA GLN A 253 26.34 12.62 -9.49
C GLN A 253 26.13 12.82 -7.97
N GLY A 254 25.67 11.81 -7.24
CA GLY A 254 25.19 11.98 -5.86
C GLY A 254 26.22 12.52 -4.86
N ASP A 255 27.47 12.05 -4.93
CA ASP A 255 28.53 12.56 -4.05
C ASP A 255 28.94 13.98 -4.44
N LYS A 256 29.07 14.26 -5.75
CA LYS A 256 29.37 15.61 -6.26
C LYS A 256 28.29 16.63 -5.91
N HIS A 257 27.02 16.23 -6.00
CA HIS A 257 25.89 17.03 -5.57
C HIS A 257 26.02 17.39 -4.09
N GLN A 258 26.27 16.40 -3.22
CA GLN A 258 26.41 16.63 -1.80
C GLN A 258 27.58 17.57 -1.48
N GLU A 259 28.74 17.37 -2.11
CA GLU A 259 29.93 18.22 -1.94
C GLU A 259 29.65 19.66 -2.40
N PHE A 260 29.08 19.82 -3.58
CA PHE A 260 28.76 21.13 -4.15
C PHE A 260 27.74 21.89 -3.30
N MET A 261 26.62 21.25 -2.93
CA MET A 261 25.58 21.89 -2.12
C MET A 261 26.08 22.19 -0.71
N THR A 262 26.91 21.32 -0.13
CA THR A 262 27.58 21.60 1.14
C THR A 262 28.50 22.83 1.06
N HIS A 263 29.18 23.01 -0.07
CA HIS A 263 30.04 24.18 -0.31
C HIS A 263 29.22 25.48 -0.52
N ARG A 264 28.12 25.40 -1.29
CA ARG A 264 27.30 26.57 -1.66
C ARG A 264 26.28 26.98 -0.59
N VAL A 265 25.63 26.02 0.06
CA VAL A 265 24.51 26.21 0.99
C VAL A 265 24.91 25.94 2.45
N GLY A 266 25.99 25.19 2.66
CA GLY A 266 26.57 24.91 3.97
C GLY A 266 26.36 23.47 4.46
N ARG A 267 27.08 23.11 5.53
CA ARG A 267 27.17 21.73 6.06
C ARG A 267 25.87 21.11 6.58
N LYS A 268 24.82 21.92 6.78
CA LYS A 268 23.50 21.44 7.21
C LYS A 268 22.61 21.02 6.03
N HIS A 269 23.07 21.22 4.78
CA HIS A 269 22.34 20.79 3.60
C HIS A 269 22.16 19.26 3.61
N LEU A 270 20.90 18.84 3.49
CA LEU A 270 20.53 17.42 3.49
C LEU A 270 20.67 16.85 2.08
N ARG A 271 20.90 15.54 2.00
CA ARG A 271 20.93 14.83 0.72
C ARG A 271 19.61 15.03 -0.04
N PHE A 272 19.70 15.10 -1.37
CA PHE A 272 18.53 15.29 -2.23
C PHE A 272 17.43 14.26 -1.92
N PRO A 273 16.13 14.64 -1.91
CA PRO A 273 15.05 13.73 -1.56
C PRO A 273 15.02 12.44 -2.41
N ASP A 274 14.65 11.34 -1.78
CA ASP A 274 14.72 9.97 -2.34
C ASP A 274 13.49 9.64 -3.19
N THR A 275 13.38 10.27 -4.36
CA THR A 275 12.26 10.09 -5.30
C THR A 275 12.26 8.73 -6.02
N ASN A 276 13.39 8.00 -6.00
CA ASN A 276 13.53 6.70 -6.68
C ASN A 276 13.01 5.51 -5.87
N ASN A 277 12.91 5.63 -4.55
CA ASN A 277 12.43 4.57 -3.66
C ASN A 277 10.99 4.79 -3.18
N THR A 278 10.23 5.64 -3.89
CA THR A 278 8.78 5.85 -3.65
C THR A 278 8.46 6.25 -2.21
N ARG A 279 9.33 7.01 -1.54
CA ARG A 279 9.05 7.48 -0.18
C ARG A 279 7.88 8.48 -0.20
N PHE A 280 6.97 8.37 0.77
CA PHE A 280 5.87 9.32 0.94
C PHE A 280 6.37 10.76 1.00
N GLY A 281 5.70 11.69 0.30
CA GLY A 281 6.08 13.12 0.22
C GLY A 281 7.37 13.43 -0.55
N SER A 282 8.13 12.43 -1.02
CA SER A 282 9.46 12.66 -1.65
C SER A 282 9.43 13.60 -2.85
N HIS A 283 8.37 13.56 -3.67
CA HIS A 283 8.25 14.38 -4.86
C HIS A 283 7.95 15.85 -4.51
N GLY A 284 7.11 16.11 -3.51
CA GLY A 284 6.88 17.45 -2.99
C GLY A 284 8.12 18.03 -2.32
N LEU A 285 8.83 17.22 -1.52
CA LEU A 285 10.12 17.61 -0.93
C LEU A 285 11.18 17.92 -1.99
N ALA A 286 11.26 17.12 -3.06
CA ALA A 286 12.19 17.36 -4.16
C ALA A 286 11.84 18.62 -4.96
N ALA A 287 10.54 18.89 -5.15
CA ALA A 287 10.08 20.12 -5.79
C ALA A 287 10.49 21.34 -4.97
N ALA A 288 10.23 21.32 -3.65
CA ALA A 288 10.63 22.36 -2.72
C ALA A 288 12.15 22.60 -2.73
N GLU A 289 12.94 21.52 -2.70
CA GLU A 289 14.40 21.57 -2.77
C GLU A 289 14.91 22.24 -4.05
N LEU A 290 14.37 21.85 -5.22
CA LEU A 290 14.79 22.41 -6.51
C LEU A 290 14.45 23.90 -6.64
N ILE A 291 13.28 24.34 -6.19
CA ILE A 291 12.91 25.76 -6.32
C ILE A 291 13.64 26.65 -5.31
N LYS A 292 13.91 26.16 -4.09
CA LYS A 292 14.69 26.90 -3.07
C LYS A 292 16.08 27.24 -3.57
N PHE A 293 16.72 26.29 -4.22
CA PHE A 293 18.11 26.38 -4.66
C PHE A 293 18.25 26.36 -6.18
N LEU A 294 17.26 26.92 -6.89
CA LEU A 294 17.17 26.83 -8.35
C LEU A 294 18.45 27.28 -9.05
N GLU A 295 19.01 28.43 -8.64
CA GLU A 295 20.24 28.96 -9.22
C GLU A 295 21.46 28.08 -8.92
N GLN A 296 21.54 27.51 -7.71
CA GLN A 296 22.61 26.58 -7.35
C GLN A 296 22.50 25.27 -8.14
N TYR A 297 21.29 24.77 -8.41
CA TYR A 297 21.09 23.58 -9.25
C TYR A 297 21.44 23.84 -10.71
N ARG A 298 21.14 25.04 -11.24
CA ARG A 298 21.59 25.47 -12.57
C ARG A 298 23.12 25.50 -12.64
N GLU A 299 23.78 26.13 -11.66
CA GLU A 299 25.24 26.19 -11.56
C GLU A 299 25.86 24.78 -11.42
N LEU A 300 25.25 23.90 -10.63
CA LEU A 300 25.73 22.52 -10.47
C LEU A 300 25.77 21.78 -11.81
N ILE A 301 24.78 22.01 -12.68
CA ILE A 301 24.76 21.35 -13.99
C ILE A 301 25.90 21.86 -14.87
N ASP A 302 26.23 23.15 -14.82
CA ASP A 302 27.40 23.69 -15.51
C ASP A 302 28.69 23.05 -14.99
N VAL A 303 28.82 22.90 -13.67
CA VAL A 303 29.96 22.19 -13.06
C VAL A 303 30.03 20.73 -13.51
N ILE A 304 28.89 20.05 -13.65
CA ILE A 304 28.83 18.67 -14.17
C ILE A 304 29.23 18.63 -15.64
N GLU A 305 28.80 19.60 -16.46
CA GLU A 305 29.10 19.68 -17.88
C GLU A 305 30.61 19.84 -18.12
N TYR A 306 31.21 20.85 -17.49
CA TYR A 306 32.61 21.23 -17.71
C TYR A 306 33.61 20.45 -16.85
N GLY A 307 33.15 19.76 -15.81
CA GLY A 307 33.99 18.92 -14.94
C GLY A 307 34.33 17.54 -15.52
N LYS A 308 33.83 17.20 -16.71
CA LYS A 308 34.11 15.92 -17.40
C LYS A 308 35.37 16.02 -18.25
N THR A 309 36.04 14.88 -18.47
CA THR A 309 37.20 14.78 -19.39
C THR A 309 36.89 15.33 -20.78
N HIS A 310 35.66 15.10 -21.25
CA HIS A 310 35.12 15.73 -22.45
C HIS A 310 33.87 16.50 -22.03
N PRO A 311 33.89 17.85 -22.10
CA PRO A 311 32.74 18.66 -21.73
C PRO A 311 31.49 18.26 -22.50
N GLY A 312 30.37 18.19 -21.79
CA GLY A 312 29.06 17.91 -22.37
C GLY A 312 28.10 17.20 -21.42
N LEU A 313 26.81 17.34 -21.69
CA LEU A 313 25.74 16.67 -20.94
C LEU A 313 25.32 15.35 -21.59
N THR A 314 25.06 14.35 -20.75
CA THR A 314 24.29 13.18 -21.15
C THR A 314 22.83 13.57 -21.39
N ASN A 315 22.04 12.73 -22.07
CA ASN A 315 20.62 13.01 -22.32
C ASN A 315 19.84 13.30 -21.03
N ILE A 316 20.11 12.56 -19.94
CA ILE A 316 19.38 12.73 -18.69
C ILE A 316 19.78 14.03 -17.96
N GLU A 317 21.05 14.43 -18.03
CA GLU A 317 21.52 15.71 -17.49
C GLU A 317 21.03 16.90 -18.34
N LYS A 318 20.95 16.74 -19.66
CA LYS A 318 20.35 17.75 -20.54
C LYS A 318 18.86 17.94 -20.22
N ASN A 319 18.11 16.84 -20.08
CA ASN A 319 16.71 16.92 -19.65
C ASN A 319 16.56 17.64 -18.30
N LEU A 320 17.48 17.41 -17.36
CA LEU A 320 17.50 18.11 -16.08
C LEU A 320 17.71 19.63 -16.28
N ARG A 321 18.69 20.04 -17.12
CA ARG A 321 18.93 21.46 -17.43
C ARG A 321 17.71 22.12 -18.07
N ASP A 322 17.24 21.52 -19.17
CA ASP A 322 16.15 22.06 -19.97
C ASP A 322 14.89 22.25 -19.10
N ALA A 323 14.62 21.33 -18.18
CA ALA A 323 13.50 21.40 -17.23
C ALA A 323 13.66 22.47 -16.13
N LEU A 324 14.88 22.74 -15.66
CA LEU A 324 15.15 23.80 -14.68
C LEU A 324 15.08 25.21 -15.28
N GLU A 325 15.15 25.33 -16.61
CA GLU A 325 14.99 26.58 -17.34
C GLU A 325 13.55 26.80 -17.85
N ASP A 326 12.72 25.75 -17.85
CA ASP A 326 11.38 25.73 -18.39
C ASP A 326 10.33 26.30 -17.41
N VAL A 327 9.74 27.44 -17.75
CA VAL A 327 8.74 28.15 -16.92
C VAL A 327 7.51 27.28 -16.58
N PRO A 328 6.87 26.56 -17.52
CA PRO A 328 5.79 25.64 -17.18
C PRO A 328 6.23 24.54 -16.20
N THR A 329 7.41 23.94 -16.38
CA THR A 329 7.93 22.95 -15.41
C THR A 329 8.13 23.54 -14.02
N LEU A 330 8.71 24.76 -13.92
CA LEU A 330 8.86 25.45 -12.64
C LEU A 330 7.51 25.81 -12.01
N THR A 331 6.50 26.11 -12.82
CA THR A 331 5.11 26.33 -12.37
C THR A 331 4.56 25.09 -11.68
N GLU A 332 4.76 23.91 -12.28
CA GLU A 332 4.35 22.64 -11.68
C GLU A 332 5.08 22.33 -10.37
N LEU A 333 6.40 22.60 -10.29
CA LEU A 333 7.15 22.43 -9.04
C LEU A 333 6.62 23.33 -7.90
N CYS A 334 6.22 24.56 -8.23
CA CYS A 334 5.62 25.47 -7.26
C CYS A 334 4.27 24.93 -6.76
N ALA A 335 3.40 24.45 -7.65
CA ALA A 335 2.13 23.85 -7.25
C ALA A 335 2.31 22.60 -6.37
N MET A 336 3.24 21.71 -6.74
CA MET A 336 3.63 20.54 -5.92
C MET A 336 4.12 20.94 -4.54
N THR A 337 4.92 22.01 -4.45
CA THR A 337 5.46 22.53 -3.18
C THR A 337 4.36 23.12 -2.31
N LEU A 338 3.45 23.92 -2.88
CA LEU A 338 2.32 24.50 -2.17
C LEU A 338 1.40 23.42 -1.60
N TYR A 339 1.07 22.39 -2.38
CA TYR A 339 0.29 21.25 -1.89
C TYR A 339 1.02 20.50 -0.76
N GLN A 340 2.32 20.28 -0.91
CA GLN A 340 3.15 19.61 0.10
C GLN A 340 3.11 20.36 1.44
N GLN A 341 3.20 21.69 1.42
CA GLN A 341 3.15 22.54 2.62
C GLN A 341 1.74 22.71 3.20
N ALA A 342 0.72 22.84 2.35
CA ALA A 342 -0.65 23.10 2.77
C ALA A 342 -1.42 21.85 3.23
N ILE A 343 -1.13 20.69 2.64
CA ILE A 343 -1.89 19.45 2.85
C ILE A 343 -1.01 18.34 3.41
N THR A 344 0.03 17.94 2.65
CA THR A 344 0.78 16.71 2.97
C THR A 344 1.48 16.79 4.33
N HIS A 345 2.20 17.88 4.61
CA HIS A 345 2.90 18.03 5.90
C HIS A 345 1.94 18.09 7.10
N PRO A 346 0.91 18.95 7.12
CA PRO A 346 -0.12 18.94 8.15
C PRO A 346 -0.77 17.58 8.37
N TYR A 347 -1.15 16.90 7.28
CA TYR A 347 -1.75 15.58 7.36
C TYR A 347 -0.78 14.56 7.96
N MET A 348 0.48 14.55 7.51
CA MET A 348 1.55 13.70 8.05
C MET A 348 1.78 13.93 9.54
N ARG A 349 1.70 15.17 10.05
CA ARG A 349 1.83 15.46 11.48
C ARG A 349 0.77 14.72 12.30
N VAL A 350 -0.46 14.62 11.80
CA VAL A 350 -1.55 13.92 12.50
C VAL A 350 -1.40 12.40 12.41
N VAL A 351 -1.09 11.86 11.22
CA VAL A 351 -1.14 10.40 10.99
C VAL A 351 0.18 9.68 11.22
N ARG A 352 1.30 10.41 11.29
CA ARG A 352 2.68 9.87 11.46
C ARG A 352 3.59 10.69 12.37
N GLY A 353 3.11 11.82 12.87
CA GLY A 353 3.89 12.65 13.78
C GLY A 353 4.05 11.99 15.16
N PRO A 354 4.82 12.62 16.06
CA PRO A 354 4.99 12.14 17.42
C PRO A 354 3.64 11.91 18.12
N GLY A 355 3.42 10.71 18.68
CA GLY A 355 2.17 10.34 19.35
C GLY A 355 1.14 9.68 18.43
N ALA A 356 1.37 9.63 17.11
CA ALA A 356 0.49 8.96 16.17
C ALA A 356 0.47 7.43 16.35
N GLU A 357 1.39 6.85 17.12
CA GLU A 357 1.41 5.42 17.45
C GLU A 357 0.17 4.98 18.23
N ALA A 358 -0.47 5.90 18.97
CA ALA A 358 -1.71 5.65 19.68
C ALA A 358 -2.96 5.93 18.83
N THR A 359 -2.80 6.56 17.65
CA THR A 359 -3.91 6.96 16.79
C THR A 359 -4.52 5.75 16.10
N ASN A 360 -5.79 5.51 16.40
CA ASN A 360 -6.59 4.52 15.69
C ASN A 360 -7.04 5.09 14.33
N ALA A 361 -6.79 4.35 13.25
CA ALA A 361 -7.20 4.78 11.91
C ALA A 361 -8.70 5.03 11.80
N LEU A 362 -9.51 4.31 12.59
CA LEU A 362 -10.96 4.38 12.55
C LEU A 362 -11.52 5.68 13.15
N ASP A 363 -10.72 6.42 13.92
CA ASP A 363 -11.10 7.72 14.50
C ASP A 363 -10.76 8.90 13.57
N LEU A 364 -10.15 8.64 12.40
CA LEU A 364 -9.68 9.67 11.46
C LEU A 364 -10.73 10.14 10.45
N GLY A 365 -11.97 9.64 10.52
CA GLY A 365 -13.06 10.09 9.64
C GLY A 365 -13.22 11.62 9.58
N PRO A 366 -13.26 12.33 10.73
CA PRO A 366 -13.31 13.79 10.75
C PRO A 366 -12.12 14.45 10.02
N LEU A 367 -10.90 13.94 10.20
CA LEU A 367 -9.71 14.47 9.50
C LEU A 367 -9.87 14.38 7.98
N HIS A 368 -10.41 13.28 7.45
CA HIS A 368 -10.64 13.14 6.00
C HIS A 368 -11.78 14.03 5.48
N VAL A 369 -12.73 14.41 6.33
CA VAL A 369 -13.72 15.46 6.01
C VAL A 369 -13.04 16.81 5.95
N ASP A 370 -12.24 17.16 6.96
CA ASP A 370 -11.52 18.43 7.05
C ASP A 370 -10.54 18.62 5.89
N VAL A 371 -9.79 17.58 5.51
CA VAL A 371 -8.89 17.61 4.34
C VAL A 371 -9.64 17.96 3.06
N ARG A 372 -10.78 17.30 2.81
CA ARG A 372 -11.59 17.56 1.60
C ARG A 372 -12.14 18.97 1.59
N LYS A 373 -12.70 19.41 2.73
CA LYS A 373 -13.26 20.76 2.89
C LYS A 373 -12.18 21.83 2.67
N HIS A 374 -11.00 21.67 3.28
CA HIS A 374 -9.90 22.61 3.13
C HIS A 374 -9.41 22.70 1.67
N ILE A 375 -9.35 21.57 0.97
CA ILE A 375 -9.03 21.55 -0.47
C ILE A 375 -10.10 22.28 -1.29
N GLU A 376 -11.39 22.10 -1.00
CA GLU A 376 -12.48 22.82 -1.65
C GLU A 376 -12.36 24.34 -1.41
N GLU A 377 -12.10 24.76 -0.17
CA GLU A 377 -11.90 26.17 0.18
C GLU A 377 -10.72 26.80 -0.57
N ILE A 378 -9.63 26.06 -0.76
CA ILE A 378 -8.48 26.50 -1.56
C ILE A 378 -8.85 26.60 -3.06
N ILE A 379 -9.64 25.67 -3.59
CA ILE A 379 -10.08 25.71 -4.99
C ILE A 379 -10.97 26.93 -5.23
N GLU A 380 -11.86 27.25 -4.29
CA GLU A 380 -12.76 28.40 -4.36
C GLU A 380 -12.03 29.73 -4.19
N ASN A 381 -11.01 29.77 -3.33
CA ASN A 381 -10.22 30.96 -3.05
C ASN A 381 -8.71 30.68 -3.13
N PRO A 382 -8.14 30.49 -4.34
CA PRO A 382 -6.74 30.11 -4.49
C PRO A 382 -5.75 31.18 -4.01
N ASP A 383 -6.19 32.44 -3.88
CA ASP A 383 -5.35 33.55 -3.40
C ASP A 383 -4.82 33.34 -1.97
N VAL A 384 -5.39 32.42 -1.20
CA VAL A 384 -4.82 32.00 0.10
C VAL A 384 -3.44 31.33 -0.04
N LEU A 385 -3.13 30.76 -1.21
CA LEU A 385 -1.85 30.12 -1.53
C LEU A 385 -1.06 30.82 -2.65
N VAL A 386 -1.72 31.57 -3.53
CA VAL A 386 -1.09 32.24 -4.68
C VAL A 386 -1.32 33.75 -4.66
N SER A 387 -0.98 34.40 -3.55
CA SER A 387 -0.90 35.86 -3.43
C SER A 387 0.44 36.29 -2.83
N ALA A 388 0.72 37.60 -2.82
CA ALA A 388 1.98 38.11 -2.29
C ALA A 388 2.12 37.93 -0.76
N ASP A 389 0.99 37.90 -0.05
CA ASP A 389 0.92 37.88 1.42
C ASP A 389 0.14 36.65 1.91
N ILE A 390 0.72 35.46 1.73
CA ILE A 390 0.10 34.20 2.17
C ILE A 390 0.39 33.92 3.65
N SER A 391 -0.60 33.37 4.35
CA SER A 391 -0.51 33.03 5.77
C SER A 391 -0.76 31.55 5.99
N HIS A 392 0.11 30.91 6.77
CA HIS A 392 -0.06 29.51 7.16
C HIS A 392 -1.35 29.29 7.96
N VAL A 393 -1.83 30.29 8.68
CA VAL A 393 -3.05 30.22 9.50
C VAL A 393 -4.29 29.89 8.66
N THR A 394 -4.35 30.43 7.44
CA THR A 394 -5.50 30.24 6.53
C THR A 394 -5.25 29.20 5.46
N ALA A 395 -3.99 28.92 5.14
CA ALA A 395 -3.64 28.11 3.98
C ALA A 395 -3.10 26.72 4.34
N SER A 396 -2.57 26.53 5.55
CA SER A 396 -2.24 25.19 6.07
C SER A 396 -3.48 24.51 6.64
N LEU A 397 -3.67 23.22 6.36
CA LEU A 397 -4.78 22.41 6.87
C LEU A 397 -4.91 22.45 8.40
N ASP A 398 -3.79 22.48 9.13
CA ASP A 398 -3.77 22.51 10.60
C ASP A 398 -3.52 23.90 11.17
N GLY A 399 -3.44 24.92 10.32
CA GLY A 399 -3.10 26.30 10.69
C GLY A 399 -1.74 26.47 11.37
N GLN A 400 -0.87 25.45 11.36
CA GLN A 400 0.48 25.53 11.92
C GLN A 400 1.46 26.15 10.92
N GLU A 401 2.63 26.56 11.42
CA GLU A 401 3.69 27.09 10.58
C GLU A 401 4.08 26.13 9.44
N TRP A 402 4.55 26.72 8.34
CA TRP A 402 5.09 25.98 7.20
C TRP A 402 6.23 25.08 7.66
N GLU A 403 6.24 23.83 7.21
CA GLU A 403 7.34 22.89 7.48
C GLU A 403 8.65 23.39 6.85
N ASP A 404 8.54 24.04 5.69
CA ASP A 404 9.65 24.66 4.97
C ASP A 404 9.29 26.09 4.52
N PRO A 405 9.42 27.10 5.42
CA PRO A 405 9.12 28.50 5.08
C PRO A 405 9.98 29.02 3.93
N ALA A 406 11.23 28.55 3.80
CA ALA A 406 12.12 28.98 2.73
C ALA A 406 11.65 28.51 1.35
N ALA A 407 10.95 27.37 1.27
CA ALA A 407 10.32 26.90 0.05
C ALA A 407 9.12 27.77 -0.35
N ILE A 408 8.32 28.20 0.63
CA ILE A 408 7.25 29.17 0.39
C ILE A 408 7.81 30.49 -0.13
N ASP A 409 8.86 31.03 0.50
CA ASP A 409 9.52 32.24 0.03
C ASP A 409 10.06 32.08 -1.41
N ALA A 410 10.54 30.89 -1.77
CA ALA A 410 10.99 30.59 -3.13
C ALA A 410 9.85 30.61 -4.14
N VAL A 411 8.68 30.05 -3.81
CA VAL A 411 7.48 30.14 -4.64
C VAL A 411 7.10 31.61 -4.86
N LEU A 412 7.04 32.41 -3.78
CA LEU A 412 6.68 33.83 -3.86
C LEU A 412 7.67 34.64 -4.73
N ARG A 413 8.97 34.33 -4.66
CA ARG A 413 9.98 34.95 -5.54
C ARG A 413 9.79 34.59 -7.01
N LEU A 414 9.38 33.36 -7.31
CA LEU A 414 9.18 32.90 -8.69
C LEU A 414 7.84 33.36 -9.26
N MET A 415 6.81 33.49 -8.43
CA MET A 415 5.42 33.77 -8.82
C MET A 415 5.25 34.88 -9.88
N PRO A 416 5.94 36.04 -9.83
CA PRO A 416 5.83 37.07 -10.87
C PRO A 416 6.22 36.62 -12.29
N THR A 417 6.98 35.53 -12.40
CA THR A 417 7.45 34.94 -13.67
C THR A 417 6.60 33.76 -14.14
N LEU A 418 5.61 33.33 -13.35
CA LEU A 418 4.79 32.14 -13.57
C LEU A 418 3.35 32.52 -13.89
N PRO A 419 3.02 32.88 -15.16
CA PRO A 419 1.74 33.49 -15.51
C PRO A 419 0.52 32.59 -15.27
N HIS A 420 0.72 31.27 -15.20
CA HIS A 420 -0.36 30.27 -15.05
C HIS A 420 -0.34 29.56 -13.68
N LEU A 421 0.40 30.10 -12.69
CA LEU A 421 0.55 29.43 -11.39
C LEU A 421 -0.78 29.20 -10.70
N LYS A 422 -1.69 30.18 -10.72
CA LYS A 422 -3.00 30.08 -10.07
C LYS A 422 -3.82 28.93 -10.69
N GLU A 423 -3.94 28.89 -12.00
CA GLU A 423 -4.71 27.89 -12.73
C GLU A 423 -4.15 26.48 -12.50
N ILE A 424 -2.83 26.36 -12.50
CA ILE A 424 -2.12 25.10 -12.28
C ILE A 424 -2.26 24.61 -10.83
N VAL A 425 -2.19 25.50 -9.83
CA VAL A 425 -2.48 25.16 -8.44
C VAL A 425 -3.93 24.68 -8.30
N VAL A 426 -4.90 25.40 -8.86
CA VAL A 426 -6.32 25.00 -8.82
C VAL A 426 -6.52 23.63 -9.47
N ALA A 427 -5.90 23.37 -10.62
CA ALA A 427 -5.95 22.06 -11.27
C ALA A 427 -5.36 20.95 -10.39
N PHE A 428 -4.21 21.18 -9.76
CA PHE A 428 -3.62 20.22 -8.83
C PHE A 428 -4.58 19.89 -7.68
N PHE A 429 -5.17 20.91 -7.05
CA PHE A 429 -6.10 20.70 -5.95
C PHE A 429 -7.40 20.00 -6.38
N ARG A 430 -7.94 20.29 -7.59
CA ARG A 430 -9.09 19.55 -8.15
C ARG A 430 -8.80 18.06 -8.31
N GLY A 431 -7.65 17.71 -8.89
CA GLY A 431 -7.24 16.31 -9.06
C GLY A 431 -7.00 15.61 -7.72
N ALA A 432 -6.42 16.33 -6.75
CA ALA A 432 -6.23 15.82 -5.40
C ALA A 432 -7.57 15.60 -4.68
N LEU A 433 -8.54 16.53 -4.79
CA LEU A 433 -9.87 16.41 -4.18
C LEU A 433 -10.61 15.16 -4.67
N ALA A 434 -10.69 14.99 -6.00
CA ALA A 434 -11.33 13.83 -6.62
C ALA A 434 -10.72 12.50 -6.11
N THR A 435 -9.41 12.51 -5.88
CA THR A 435 -8.69 11.35 -5.39
C THR A 435 -8.89 11.13 -3.89
N TRP A 436 -8.91 12.19 -3.06
CA TRP A 436 -9.25 12.09 -1.64
C TRP A 436 -10.63 11.47 -1.46
N ILE A 437 -11.63 11.92 -2.23
CA ILE A 437 -12.98 11.35 -2.21
C ILE A 437 -12.96 9.84 -2.48
N CYS A 438 -12.19 9.40 -3.48
CA CYS A 438 -12.07 7.98 -3.83
C CYS A 438 -11.34 7.16 -2.74
N PHE A 439 -10.20 7.66 -2.27
CA PHE A 439 -9.31 6.96 -1.34
C PHE A 439 -9.68 7.11 0.14
N SER A 440 -10.70 7.92 0.48
CA SER A 440 -11.29 7.98 1.82
C SER A 440 -12.73 7.47 1.85
N SER A 441 -13.15 6.71 0.82
CA SER A 441 -14.53 6.22 0.69
C SER A 441 -14.93 5.26 1.81
N GLU A 442 -13.98 4.63 2.50
CA GLU A 442 -14.27 3.80 3.69
C GLU A 442 -14.84 4.61 4.87
N PHE A 443 -14.66 5.94 4.87
CA PHE A 443 -15.21 6.87 5.87
C PHE A 443 -16.49 7.57 5.41
N ALA A 444 -17.14 7.08 4.34
CA ALA A 444 -18.39 7.66 3.87
C ALA A 444 -19.48 7.60 4.97
N PRO A 445 -20.34 8.63 5.09
CA PRO A 445 -21.47 8.62 6.02
C PRO A 445 -22.37 7.38 5.82
N GLY A 446 -22.79 6.75 6.91
CA GLY A 446 -23.53 5.48 6.88
C GLY A 446 -22.69 4.25 6.50
N GLY A 447 -21.38 4.40 6.37
CA GLY A 447 -20.44 3.29 6.19
C GLY A 447 -20.10 2.61 7.52
N LEU A 448 -19.44 1.44 7.44
CA LEU A 448 -19.09 0.65 8.63
C LEU A 448 -18.24 1.42 9.65
N ILE A 449 -17.33 2.30 9.21
CA ILE A 449 -16.48 3.10 10.12
C ILE A 449 -17.30 4.21 10.78
N ASP A 450 -18.13 4.91 10.01
CA ASP A 450 -18.97 6.02 10.48
C ASP A 450 -20.00 5.54 11.51
N GLU A 451 -20.63 4.39 11.24
CA GLU A 451 -21.61 3.80 12.14
C GLU A 451 -20.99 3.08 13.34
N ALA A 452 -19.68 2.78 13.33
CA ALA A 452 -19.02 2.06 14.42
C ALA A 452 -19.12 2.83 15.74
N SER A 453 -19.46 2.14 16.82
CA SER A 453 -19.36 2.68 18.17
C SER A 453 -17.88 2.83 18.59
N ALA A 454 -17.63 3.64 19.63
CA ALA A 454 -16.29 3.76 20.20
C ALA A 454 -15.72 2.39 20.65
N THR A 455 -16.57 1.53 21.20
CA THR A 455 -16.20 0.16 21.60
C THR A 455 -15.80 -0.69 20.40
N GLU A 456 -16.55 -0.63 19.30
CA GLU A 456 -16.22 -1.37 18.07
C GLU A 456 -14.91 -0.88 17.44
N ARG A 457 -14.70 0.44 17.41
CA ARG A 457 -13.42 1.00 16.95
C ARG A 457 -12.24 0.57 17.81
N GLN A 458 -12.43 0.48 19.13
CA GLN A 458 -11.41 -0.02 20.05
C GLN A 458 -11.12 -1.51 19.85
N LEU A 459 -12.17 -2.31 19.61
CA LEU A 459 -12.05 -3.74 19.33
C LEU A 459 -11.35 -4.01 17.99
N ALA A 460 -11.60 -3.16 16.99
CA ALA A 460 -10.98 -3.20 15.68
C ALA A 460 -9.79 -2.23 15.57
N TRP A 461 -9.11 -1.91 16.67
CA TRP A 461 -8.01 -0.97 16.66
C TRP A 461 -6.96 -1.34 15.61
N MET A 462 -6.57 -0.36 14.81
CA MET A 462 -5.53 -0.51 13.81
C MET A 462 -4.76 0.80 13.61
N PRO A 463 -3.46 0.73 13.28
CA PRO A 463 -2.65 1.93 13.13
C PRO A 463 -3.10 2.77 11.93
N ALA A 464 -2.92 4.09 12.02
CA ALA A 464 -3.21 5.03 10.93
C ALA A 464 -2.43 4.72 9.63
N THR A 465 -1.26 4.09 9.74
CA THR A 465 -0.38 3.77 8.62
C THR A 465 0.05 2.31 8.60
N ASN A 466 0.46 1.87 7.40
CA ASN A 466 0.97 0.54 7.15
C ASN A 466 2.50 0.43 7.42
N ASP A 467 3.07 1.40 8.16
CA ASP A 467 4.50 1.51 8.41
C ASP A 467 5.07 0.26 9.09
N ALA A 468 4.28 -0.45 9.91
CA ALA A 468 4.71 -1.69 10.56
C ALA A 468 4.94 -2.83 9.54
N ASN A 469 4.06 -2.97 8.54
CA ASN A 469 4.18 -3.97 7.51
C ASN A 469 5.30 -3.60 6.52
N GLU A 470 5.33 -2.35 6.07
CA GLU A 470 6.39 -1.83 5.19
C GLU A 470 7.77 -1.87 5.86
N GLY A 471 7.84 -1.57 7.15
CA GLY A 471 9.04 -1.67 7.96
C GLY A 471 9.55 -3.10 8.06
N SER A 472 8.65 -4.08 8.23
CA SER A 472 9.01 -5.50 8.23
C SER A 472 9.57 -5.97 6.88
N LEU A 473 8.99 -5.50 5.76
CA LEU A 473 9.54 -5.75 4.41
C LEU A 473 10.89 -5.07 4.19
N GLY A 474 11.04 -3.84 4.67
CA GLY A 474 12.30 -3.10 4.65
C GLY A 474 13.39 -3.82 5.43
N GLN A 475 13.07 -4.29 6.63
CA GLN A 475 13.99 -5.08 7.47
C GLN A 475 14.38 -6.39 6.77
N LEU A 476 13.42 -7.13 6.21
CA LEU A 476 13.69 -8.34 5.43
C LEU A 476 14.70 -8.07 4.32
N ARG A 477 14.50 -7.00 3.55
CA ARG A 477 15.38 -6.63 2.44
C ARG A 477 16.80 -6.34 2.93
N VAL A 478 16.96 -5.56 4.00
CA VAL A 478 18.28 -5.22 4.54
C VAL A 478 18.99 -6.48 5.05
N VAL A 479 18.30 -7.29 5.85
CA VAL A 479 18.87 -8.51 6.43
C VAL A 479 19.27 -9.52 5.33
N MET A 480 18.46 -9.69 4.29
CA MET A 480 18.81 -10.59 3.18
C MET A 480 19.97 -10.08 2.33
N LEU A 481 20.24 -8.77 2.29
CA LEU A 481 21.42 -8.23 1.62
C LEU A 481 22.69 -8.50 2.42
N ASP A 482 22.64 -8.34 3.74
CA ASP A 482 23.78 -8.59 4.63
C ASP A 482 24.02 -10.09 4.83
N HIS A 483 22.96 -10.91 4.77
CA HIS A 483 22.98 -12.36 4.97
C HIS A 483 22.26 -13.10 3.82
N PRO A 484 22.86 -13.17 2.62
CA PRO A 484 22.22 -13.73 1.42
C PRO A 484 21.93 -15.23 1.49
N THR A 485 22.52 -15.95 2.44
CA THR A 485 22.24 -17.37 2.70
C THR A 485 21.09 -17.58 3.70
N LEU A 486 20.62 -16.52 4.37
CA LEU A 486 19.51 -16.59 5.30
C LEU A 486 18.21 -16.92 4.55
N THR A 487 17.46 -17.89 5.08
CA THR A 487 16.16 -18.26 4.51
C THR A 487 15.05 -17.34 5.03
N LEU A 488 13.94 -17.22 4.30
CA LEU A 488 12.78 -16.45 4.77
C LEU A 488 12.22 -17.03 6.08
N HIS A 489 12.24 -18.35 6.21
CA HIS A 489 11.83 -19.03 7.44
C HIS A 489 12.69 -18.61 8.65
N GLN A 490 14.02 -18.61 8.51
CA GLN A 490 14.92 -18.18 9.60
C GLN A 490 14.74 -16.70 9.94
N PHE A 491 14.56 -15.84 8.93
CA PHE A 491 14.24 -14.44 9.15
C PHE A 491 12.95 -14.29 9.97
N ASN A 492 11.86 -14.95 9.54
CA ASN A 492 10.57 -14.88 10.23
C ASN A 492 10.67 -15.40 11.65
N ALA A 493 11.37 -16.52 11.88
CA ALA A 493 11.57 -17.07 13.21
C ALA A 493 12.26 -16.05 14.15
N ALA A 494 13.34 -15.41 13.69
CA ALA A 494 14.04 -14.40 14.46
C ALA A 494 13.21 -13.12 14.68
N ALA A 495 12.54 -12.63 13.64
CA ALA A 495 11.70 -11.43 13.70
C ALA A 495 10.52 -11.62 14.66
N MET A 496 9.82 -12.75 14.55
CA MET A 496 8.70 -13.11 15.43
C MET A 496 9.16 -13.29 16.87
N TYR A 497 10.28 -14.00 17.10
CA TYR A 497 10.81 -14.19 18.45
C TYR A 497 11.09 -12.84 19.16
N ASN A 498 11.72 -11.90 18.44
CA ASN A 498 12.07 -10.60 18.98
C ASN A 498 10.89 -9.63 19.15
N GLN A 499 9.84 -9.74 18.33
CA GLN A 499 8.70 -8.80 18.34
C GLN A 499 7.46 -9.31 19.06
N ASN A 500 7.43 -10.60 19.43
CA ASN A 500 6.30 -11.22 20.11
C ASN A 500 6.55 -11.52 21.58
N ASP A 501 7.53 -10.91 22.24
CA ASP A 501 7.88 -11.17 23.64
C ASP A 501 8.03 -12.68 23.90
N THR A 502 8.61 -13.40 22.92
CA THR A 502 8.60 -14.87 22.95
C THR A 502 9.44 -15.40 24.10
N GLN A 503 10.54 -14.71 24.45
CA GLN A 503 11.35 -15.06 25.61
C GLN A 503 10.57 -14.91 26.92
N ASP A 504 9.89 -13.78 27.15
CA ASP A 504 9.09 -13.55 28.36
C ASP A 504 7.96 -14.57 28.49
N PHE A 505 7.31 -14.92 27.38
CA PHE A 505 6.31 -15.99 27.35
C PHE A 505 6.90 -17.36 27.73
N MET A 506 8.08 -17.69 27.21
CA MET A 506 8.78 -18.93 27.53
C MET A 506 9.19 -18.95 29.01
N ASP A 507 9.78 -17.88 29.52
CA ASP A 507 10.20 -17.80 30.93
C ASP A 507 9.02 -17.89 31.90
N ALA A 508 7.87 -17.34 31.52
CA ALA A 508 6.67 -17.37 32.34
C ALA A 508 5.94 -18.73 32.34
N LEU A 509 5.97 -19.47 31.22
CA LEU A 509 5.09 -20.61 31.03
C LEU A 509 5.79 -21.93 30.72
N PHE A 510 6.99 -21.94 30.16
CA PHE A 510 7.62 -23.18 29.72
C PHE A 510 8.20 -23.97 30.88
N GLU A 511 8.03 -25.29 30.80
CA GLU A 511 8.81 -26.26 31.54
C GLU A 511 9.75 -27.02 30.60
N TRP A 512 10.66 -27.82 31.16
CA TRP A 512 11.63 -28.56 30.36
C TRP A 512 11.02 -29.42 29.23
N PRO A 513 9.87 -30.10 29.40
CA PRO A 513 9.20 -30.81 28.31
C PRO A 513 8.80 -29.91 27.14
N ASP A 514 8.42 -28.65 27.40
CA ASP A 514 8.01 -27.69 26.38
C ASP A 514 9.21 -27.25 25.54
N HIS A 515 10.34 -26.97 26.20
CA HIS A 515 11.62 -26.70 25.54
C HIS A 515 12.05 -27.89 24.66
N LEU A 516 11.96 -29.12 25.17
CA LEU A 516 12.27 -30.32 24.39
C LEU A 516 11.36 -30.49 23.18
N TYR A 517 10.07 -30.17 23.30
CA TYR A 517 9.11 -30.22 22.21
C TYR A 517 9.47 -29.25 21.09
N ILE A 518 9.64 -27.95 21.41
CA ILE A 518 9.97 -26.95 20.39
C ILE A 518 11.34 -27.20 19.75
N MET A 519 12.33 -27.69 20.50
CA MET A 519 13.64 -28.06 19.95
C MET A 519 13.52 -29.22 18.94
N ARG A 520 12.63 -30.19 19.19
CA ARG A 520 12.38 -31.30 18.25
C ARG A 520 11.63 -30.83 17.01
N LEU A 521 10.65 -29.94 17.17
CA LEU A 521 9.94 -29.36 16.04
C LEU A 521 10.86 -28.53 15.15
N ALA A 522 11.66 -27.63 15.72
CA ALA A 522 12.62 -26.82 14.97
C ALA A 522 13.55 -27.69 14.12
N ARG A 523 14.09 -28.78 14.68
CA ARG A 523 14.93 -29.74 13.91
C ARG A 523 14.17 -30.42 12.77
N LYS A 524 12.89 -30.73 12.94
CA LYS A 524 12.05 -31.31 11.88
C LYS A 524 11.76 -30.29 10.79
N GLU A 525 11.46 -29.05 11.16
CA GLU A 525 11.21 -27.96 10.22
C GLU A 525 12.47 -27.62 9.41
N ASP A 526 13.63 -27.50 10.06
CA ASP A 526 14.92 -27.29 9.40
C ASP A 526 15.24 -28.43 8.41
N ALA A 527 14.89 -29.67 8.76
CA ALA A 527 15.09 -30.84 7.91
C ALA A 527 14.04 -31.00 6.80
N SER A 528 12.91 -30.28 6.86
CA SER A 528 11.78 -30.46 5.94
C SER A 528 12.06 -29.98 4.50
N GLY A 529 13.08 -29.13 4.33
CA GLY A 529 13.36 -28.50 3.04
C GLY A 529 12.30 -27.48 2.61
N ILE A 530 11.55 -26.89 3.54
CA ILE A 530 10.46 -25.93 3.25
C ILE A 530 10.89 -24.79 2.33
N GLU A 531 12.09 -24.23 2.53
CA GLU A 531 12.61 -23.16 1.69
C GLU A 531 12.96 -23.65 0.27
N ARG A 532 13.42 -24.90 0.14
CA ARG A 532 13.68 -25.52 -1.17
C ARG A 532 12.38 -25.70 -1.94
N LYS A 533 11.32 -26.15 -1.27
CA LYS A 533 9.98 -26.27 -1.85
C LYS A 533 9.44 -24.91 -2.30
N ARG A 534 9.50 -23.89 -1.44
CA ARG A 534 9.08 -22.51 -1.78
C ARG A 534 9.81 -21.96 -3.00
N LYS A 535 11.15 -22.14 -3.07
CA LYS A 535 11.95 -21.69 -4.23
C LYS A 535 11.57 -22.43 -5.52
N ALA A 536 11.27 -23.73 -5.44
CA ALA A 536 10.82 -24.51 -6.58
C ALA A 536 9.46 -24.02 -7.11
N GLU A 537 8.49 -23.81 -6.23
CA GLU A 537 7.16 -23.29 -6.58
C GLU A 537 7.24 -21.90 -7.24
N LEU A 538 8.07 -21.01 -6.70
CA LEU A 538 8.33 -19.70 -7.29
C LEU A 538 8.98 -19.80 -8.68
N ALA A 539 9.91 -20.75 -8.87
CA ALA A 539 10.54 -20.98 -10.17
C ALA A 539 9.54 -21.51 -11.20
N GLU A 540 8.73 -22.51 -10.83
CA GLU A 540 7.68 -23.07 -11.68
C GLU A 540 6.64 -22.04 -12.09
N PHE A 541 6.22 -21.18 -11.16
CA PHE A 541 5.31 -20.08 -11.46
C PHE A 541 5.92 -19.09 -12.47
N ARG A 542 7.19 -18.71 -12.28
CA ARG A 542 7.91 -17.82 -13.23
C ARG A 542 8.03 -18.44 -14.62
N ILE A 543 8.29 -19.75 -14.71
CA ILE A 543 8.34 -20.48 -15.98
C ILE A 543 6.98 -20.46 -16.67
N ARG A 544 5.89 -20.74 -15.94
CA ARG A 544 4.52 -20.67 -16.47
C ARG A 544 4.16 -19.28 -16.97
N LEU A 545 4.49 -18.24 -16.20
CA LEU A 545 4.21 -16.86 -16.55
C LEU A 545 5.00 -16.40 -17.79
N ALA A 546 6.25 -16.87 -17.94
CA ALA A 546 7.03 -16.64 -19.14
C ALA A 546 6.43 -17.34 -20.37
N ALA A 547 5.95 -18.59 -20.22
CA ALA A 547 5.28 -19.32 -21.30
C ALA A 547 3.97 -18.65 -21.72
N MET A 548 3.15 -18.19 -20.75
CA MET A 548 1.93 -17.43 -21.03
C MET A 548 2.19 -16.12 -21.76
N LYS A 549 3.26 -15.39 -21.40
CA LYS A 549 3.65 -14.16 -22.11
C LYS A 549 4.08 -14.45 -23.55
N LYS A 550 4.89 -15.47 -23.77
CA LYS A 550 5.30 -15.92 -25.11
C LYS A 550 4.14 -16.38 -26.00
N ALA A 551 3.08 -16.93 -25.41
CA ALA A 551 1.90 -17.36 -26.16
C ALA A 551 0.95 -16.20 -26.53
N LYS A 552 1.14 -15.02 -25.94
CA LYS A 552 0.39 -13.79 -26.26
C LYS A 552 1.10 -12.90 -27.29
N GLU A 553 2.39 -13.11 -27.49
CA GLU A 553 3.18 -12.57 -28.61
C GLU A 553 2.94 -13.43 -29.86
#